data_AF-A0AAN0JYR0-F1
#
_entry.id   AF-A0AAN0JYR0-F1
#
_cell.length_a   1.000
_cell.length_b   1.000
_cell.length_c   1.000
_cell.angle_alpha   90.00
_cell.angle_beta   90.00
_cell.angle_gamma   90.00
#
_symmetry.space_group_name_H-M   'P 1'
#
loop_
_entity.id
_entity.type
_entity.pdbx_description
1 polymer ?
#
loop_
_entity_poly.entity_id
_entity_poly.type
_entity_poly.pdbx_seq_one_letter_code
_entity_poly.pdbx_strand_id
1 'polypeptide(L)'
;MCGIFGYLNHLVPRTRHRILQILLQGLQRLEYRGYDSAGVAFDDLKEGEELTQVIRKKGKVSSLNDEVFGREDIDWDSVLDTHVGIAHTRWATHGVPNEVNSHPQRSDSKNEFVVVHNGIITNYKDIKKFLVSF
;
A
#
# COMPACT_ATOMS: atom_id res chain seq x y z
N MET A 1 7.26 -13.27 8.96
CA MET A 1 7.73 -11.89 9.25
C MET A 1 7.21 -10.98 8.14
N CYS A 2 6.72 -9.77 8.38
CA CYS A 2 6.18 -8.95 7.26
C CYS A 2 7.30 -8.41 6.34
N GLY A 3 6.93 -7.83 5.19
CA GLY A 3 7.83 -7.17 4.24
C GLY A 3 7.38 -5.73 3.94
N ILE A 4 8.31 -4.77 3.94
CA ILE A 4 8.08 -3.38 3.54
C ILE A 4 8.95 -3.09 2.33
N PHE A 5 8.36 -2.43 1.33
CA PHE A 5 9.08 -1.89 0.19
C PHE A 5 8.56 -0.49 -0.13
N GLY A 6 9.45 0.42 -0.50
CA GLY A 6 9.11 1.76 -0.95
C GLY A 6 9.95 2.11 -2.18
N TYR A 7 9.34 2.83 -3.12
CA TYR A 7 10.01 3.34 -4.30
C TYR A 7 9.76 4.83 -4.40
N LEU A 8 10.84 5.59 -4.58
CA LEU A 8 10.78 7.02 -4.80
C LEU A 8 11.59 7.32 -6.06
N ASN A 9 10.94 7.95 -7.04
CA ASN A 9 11.64 8.63 -8.13
C ASN A 9 11.61 10.13 -7.85
N HIS A 10 12.76 10.78 -8.02
CA HIS A 10 12.90 12.22 -7.83
C HIS A 10 13.63 12.80 -9.03
N LEU A 11 12.95 13.67 -9.78
CA LEU A 11 13.44 14.21 -11.05
C LEU A 11 13.84 13.11 -12.04
N VAL A 12 13.15 11.98 -11.98
CA VAL A 12 13.33 10.83 -12.87
C VAL A 12 11.94 10.43 -13.35
N PRO A 13 11.54 10.85 -14.57
CA PRO A 13 10.21 10.57 -15.11
C PRO A 13 9.94 9.06 -15.18
N ARG A 14 8.81 8.64 -14.62
CA ARG A 14 8.32 7.26 -14.67
C ARG A 14 6.83 7.22 -14.95
N THR A 15 6.40 6.27 -15.78
CA THR A 15 4.98 5.99 -15.93
C THR A 15 4.43 5.33 -14.67
N ARG A 16 3.15 5.54 -14.38
CA ARG A 16 2.44 4.84 -13.29
C ARG A 16 2.53 3.33 -13.43
N HIS A 17 2.40 2.81 -14.65
CA HIS A 17 2.65 1.39 -14.94
C HIS A 17 4.01 0.92 -14.41
N ARG A 18 5.08 1.67 -14.69
CA ARG A 18 6.43 1.31 -14.25
C ARG A 18 6.59 1.39 -12.73
N ILE A 19 5.99 2.40 -12.09
CA ILE A 19 6.00 2.54 -10.62
C ILE A 19 5.35 1.33 -9.95
N LEU A 20 4.12 0.99 -10.37
CA LEU A 20 3.37 -0.13 -9.80
C LEU A 20 4.07 -1.47 -10.06
N GLN A 21 4.65 -1.66 -11.24
CA GLN A 21 5.46 -2.83 -11.56
C GLN A 21 6.66 -2.96 -10.61
N ILE A 22 7.38 -1.87 -10.32
CA ILE A 22 8.52 -1.87 -9.40
C ILE A 22 8.08 -2.22 -7.98
N LEU A 23 6.98 -1.64 -7.50
CA LEU A 23 6.42 -1.95 -6.16
C LEU A 23 6.06 -3.43 -6.02
N LEU A 24 5.34 -3.98 -7.00
CA LEU A 24 4.91 -5.39 -6.99
C LEU A 24 6.10 -6.35 -7.09
N GLN A 25 7.10 -6.05 -7.92
CA GLN A 25 8.35 -6.83 -7.98
C GLN A 25 9.13 -6.75 -6.66
N GLY A 26 9.14 -5.58 -6.01
CA GLY A 26 9.69 -5.41 -4.66
C GLY A 26 9.01 -6.34 -3.65
N LEU A 27 7.68 -6.42 -3.67
CA LEU A 27 6.92 -7.33 -2.80
C LEU A 27 7.17 -8.80 -3.10
N GLN A 28 7.27 -9.20 -4.37
CA GLN A 28 7.57 -10.59 -4.75
C GLN A 28 8.89 -11.07 -4.12
N ARG A 29 9.90 -10.21 -4.04
CA ARG A 29 11.18 -10.52 -3.36
C ARG A 29 11.05 -10.65 -1.85
N LEU A 30 9.98 -10.13 -1.25
CA LEU A 30 9.71 -10.17 0.19
C LEU A 30 8.63 -11.17 0.58
N GLU A 31 7.99 -11.83 -0.40
CA GLU A 31 6.85 -12.74 -0.17
C GLU A 31 7.20 -13.93 0.72
N TYR A 32 8.46 -14.40 0.69
CA TYR A 32 8.93 -15.46 1.59
C TYR A 32 8.81 -15.09 3.08
N ARG A 33 8.73 -13.79 3.40
CA ARG A 33 8.55 -13.33 4.77
C ARG A 33 7.07 -13.41 5.19
N GLY A 34 6.12 -13.04 4.32
CA GLY A 34 4.69 -12.98 4.63
C GLY A 34 3.81 -12.97 3.38
N TYR A 35 2.68 -13.66 3.45
CA TYR A 35 1.84 -14.00 2.29
C TYR A 35 0.33 -14.11 2.61
N ASP A 36 -0.10 -13.66 3.80
CA ASP A 36 -1.51 -13.70 4.19
C ASP A 36 -2.32 -12.61 3.49
N SER A 37 -1.67 -11.47 3.22
CA SER A 37 -2.20 -10.35 2.44
C SER A 37 -1.09 -9.39 2.00
N ALA A 38 -1.40 -8.55 1.02
CA ALA A 38 -0.51 -7.53 0.51
C ALA A 38 -1.27 -6.25 0.12
N GLY A 39 -0.55 -5.14 -0.01
CA GLY A 39 -1.12 -3.90 -0.53
C GLY A 39 -0.07 -2.90 -0.98
N VAL A 40 -0.54 -1.91 -1.75
CA VAL A 40 0.24 -0.79 -2.30
C VAL A 40 -0.51 0.53 -2.07
N ALA A 41 0.23 1.62 -1.95
CA ALA A 41 -0.31 2.98 -2.05
C ALA A 41 0.56 3.81 -3.00
N PHE A 42 -0.11 4.66 -3.78
CA PHE A 42 0.50 5.49 -4.81
C PHE A 42 -0.42 6.67 -5.12
N ASP A 43 0.16 7.77 -5.55
CA ASP A 43 -0.60 8.94 -5.98
C ASP A 43 -1.27 8.74 -7.34
N ASP A 44 -2.49 9.24 -7.43
CA ASP A 44 -3.27 9.37 -8.64
C ASP A 44 -3.76 10.80 -8.84
N LEU A 45 -4.06 11.14 -10.08
CA LEU A 45 -4.65 12.42 -10.47
C LEU A 45 -6.02 12.12 -11.05
N LYS A 46 -7.06 12.25 -10.21
CA LYS A 46 -8.45 12.13 -10.67
C LYS A 46 -9.09 13.51 -10.66
N GLU A 47 -9.65 13.89 -11.81
CA GLU A 47 -10.37 15.16 -11.97
C GLU A 47 -9.54 16.43 -11.61
N GLY A 48 -8.21 16.32 -11.68
CA GLY A 48 -7.30 17.42 -11.33
C GLY A 48 -6.95 17.50 -9.84
N GLU A 49 -7.42 16.58 -9.01
CA GLU A 49 -7.03 16.46 -7.60
C GLU A 49 -5.99 15.35 -7.41
N GLU A 50 -4.91 15.66 -6.68
CA GLU A 50 -3.95 14.68 -6.19
C GLU A 50 -4.60 13.85 -5.08
N LEU A 51 -4.76 12.55 -5.32
CA LEU A 51 -5.37 11.62 -4.38
C LEU A 51 -4.47 10.40 -4.21
N THR A 52 -4.21 10.02 -2.96
CA THR A 52 -3.53 8.76 -2.67
C THR A 52 -4.51 7.60 -2.86
N GLN A 53 -4.21 6.70 -3.78
CA GLN A 53 -4.89 5.43 -3.93
C GLN A 53 -4.28 4.35 -3.03
N VAL A 54 -5.12 3.47 -2.48
CA VAL A 54 -4.70 2.32 -1.69
C VAL A 54 -5.39 1.07 -2.20
N ILE A 55 -4.59 0.12 -2.71
CA ILE A 55 -5.09 -1.17 -3.20
C ILE A 55 -4.54 -2.26 -2.29
N ARG A 56 -5.43 -3.10 -1.77
CA ARG A 56 -5.12 -4.17 -0.81
C ARG A 56 -5.82 -5.45 -1.24
N LYS A 57 -5.16 -6.59 -1.07
CA LYS A 57 -5.75 -7.89 -1.36
C LYS A 57 -5.33 -8.92 -0.32
N LYS A 58 -6.28 -9.77 0.09
CA LYS A 58 -5.97 -10.98 0.85
C LYS A 58 -5.27 -11.99 -0.05
N GLY A 59 -4.30 -12.71 0.51
CA GLY A 59 -3.55 -13.75 -0.18
C GLY A 59 -2.15 -13.30 -0.60
N LYS A 60 -1.63 -14.01 -1.60
CA LYS A 60 -0.26 -13.82 -2.12
C LYS A 60 -0.13 -12.52 -2.90
N VAL A 61 1.11 -12.11 -3.17
CA VAL A 61 1.42 -10.94 -4.00
C VAL A 61 0.85 -11.10 -5.41
N SER A 62 0.74 -12.33 -5.93
CA SER A 62 0.07 -12.59 -7.21
C SER A 62 -1.39 -12.13 -7.22
N SER A 63 -2.13 -12.33 -6.13
CA SER A 63 -3.53 -11.88 -6.03
C SER A 63 -3.64 -10.35 -6.01
N LEU A 64 -2.68 -9.65 -5.39
CA LEU A 64 -2.60 -8.19 -5.45
C LEU A 64 -2.22 -7.73 -6.87
N ASN A 65 -1.30 -8.42 -7.53
CA ASN A 65 -0.88 -8.13 -8.89
C ASN A 65 -2.09 -8.17 -9.85
N ASP A 66 -2.89 -9.23 -9.78
CA ASP A 66 -4.08 -9.38 -10.61
C ASP A 66 -5.13 -8.29 -10.31
N GLU A 67 -5.33 -7.95 -9.03
CA GLU A 67 -6.22 -6.84 -8.63
C GLU A 67 -5.74 -5.48 -9.17
N VAL A 68 -4.44 -5.19 -9.08
CA VAL A 68 -3.88 -3.91 -9.54
C VAL A 68 -3.99 -3.79 -11.06
N PHE A 69 -3.58 -4.82 -11.81
CA PHE A 69 -3.61 -4.78 -13.28
C PHE A 69 -4.99 -5.03 -13.89
N GLY A 70 -5.95 -5.50 -13.10
CA GLY A 70 -7.36 -5.61 -13.52
C GLY A 70 -8.17 -4.32 -13.35
N ARG A 71 -7.59 -3.24 -12.81
CA ARG A 71 -8.26 -1.97 -12.58
C ARG A 71 -8.35 -1.14 -13.86
N GLU A 72 -9.57 -0.71 -14.18
CA GLU A 72 -9.86 0.18 -15.31
C GLU A 72 -9.79 1.67 -14.92
N ASP A 73 -9.81 1.97 -13.62
CA ASP A 73 -9.86 3.33 -13.08
C ASP A 73 -8.48 3.93 -12.77
N ILE A 74 -7.41 3.32 -13.31
CA ILE A 74 -6.02 3.77 -13.18
C ILE A 74 -5.54 4.30 -14.53
N ASP A 75 -5.09 5.56 -14.57
CA ASP A 75 -4.35 6.08 -15.73
C ASP A 75 -2.91 5.55 -15.73
N TRP A 76 -2.67 4.50 -16.50
CA TRP A 76 -1.41 3.76 -16.56
C TRP A 76 -0.26 4.53 -17.21
N ASP A 77 -0.59 5.44 -18.14
CA ASP A 77 0.36 6.13 -19.00
C ASP A 77 0.80 7.49 -18.44
N SER A 78 0.12 7.97 -17.39
CA SER A 78 0.55 9.14 -16.61
C SER A 78 2.05 9.08 -16.25
N VAL A 79 2.78 10.14 -16.59
CA VAL A 79 4.21 10.29 -16.32
C VAL A 79 4.38 11.18 -15.09
N LEU A 80 5.10 10.66 -14.10
CA LEU A 80 5.37 11.32 -12.82
C LEU A 80 6.87 11.58 -12.70
N ASP A 81 7.26 12.86 -12.65
CA ASP A 81 8.67 13.27 -12.51
C ASP A 81 9.21 12.97 -11.11
N THR A 82 8.37 13.21 -10.10
CA THR A 82 8.61 12.88 -8.71
C THR A 82 7.41 12.16 -8.14
N HIS A 83 7.63 11.02 -7.48
CA HIS A 83 6.56 10.21 -6.91
C HIS A 83 7.09 9.34 -5.77
N VAL A 84 6.22 9.04 -4.80
CA VAL A 84 6.48 8.04 -3.76
C VAL A 84 5.40 6.97 -3.78
N GLY A 85 5.84 5.72 -3.88
CA GLY A 85 4.99 4.55 -3.73
C GLY A 85 5.44 3.70 -2.56
N ILE A 86 4.50 3.16 -1.80
CA ILE A 86 4.78 2.24 -0.69
C ILE A 86 4.01 0.94 -0.86
N ALA A 87 4.60 -0.15 -0.38
CA ALA A 87 4.05 -1.49 -0.54
C ALA A 87 4.34 -2.36 0.69
N HIS A 88 3.45 -3.29 0.99
CA HIS A 88 3.57 -4.18 2.14
C HIS A 88 3.11 -5.61 1.84
N THR A 89 3.83 -6.58 2.39
CA THR A 89 3.33 -7.95 2.60
C THR A 89 3.17 -8.23 4.08
N ARG A 90 2.02 -8.83 4.45
CA ARG A 90 1.63 -9.06 5.83
C ARG A 90 1.66 -10.54 6.18
N TRP A 91 2.24 -10.84 7.34
CA TRP A 91 2.02 -12.06 8.11
C TRP A 91 1.12 -11.69 9.29
N ALA A 92 -0.10 -12.22 9.34
CA ALA A 92 -1.09 -11.81 10.32
C ALA A 92 -0.75 -12.37 11.71
N THR A 93 -0.38 -11.50 12.66
CA THR A 93 -0.21 -11.86 14.08
C THR A 93 -1.41 -11.44 14.94
N HIS A 94 -2.09 -10.37 14.56
CA HIS A 94 -3.30 -9.87 15.22
C HIS A 94 -4.39 -9.61 14.17
N GLY A 95 -5.61 -10.06 14.43
CA GLY A 95 -6.74 -9.90 13.51
C GLY A 95 -6.66 -10.80 12.27
N VAL A 96 -7.82 -11.13 11.72
CA VAL A 96 -7.92 -12.02 10.56
C VAL A 96 -7.27 -11.40 9.32
N PRO A 97 -6.65 -12.22 8.44
CA PRO A 97 -6.26 -11.76 7.11
C PRO A 97 -7.48 -11.33 6.29
N ASN A 98 -7.60 -10.03 6.03
CA ASN A 98 -8.59 -9.41 5.17
C ASN A 98 -8.04 -8.08 4.62
N GLU A 99 -8.74 -7.46 3.68
CA GLU A 99 -8.31 -6.20 3.05
C GLU A 99 -8.21 -5.06 4.07
N VAL A 100 -9.17 -4.95 5.00
CA VAL A 100 -9.22 -3.89 6.02
C VAL A 100 -7.99 -3.91 6.94
N ASN A 101 -7.56 -5.10 7.36
CA ASN A 101 -6.39 -5.31 8.23
C ASN A 101 -5.06 -5.33 7.47
N SER A 102 -5.10 -5.33 6.13
CA SER A 102 -3.90 -5.25 5.30
C SER A 102 -3.36 -3.82 5.30
N HIS A 103 -2.04 -3.71 5.16
CA HIS A 103 -1.38 -2.42 4.98
C HIS A 103 -1.29 -2.09 3.48
N PRO A 104 -1.16 -0.82 3.08
CA PRO A 104 -1.08 0.39 3.92
C PRO A 104 -2.36 0.68 4.74
N GLN A 105 -2.19 1.10 6.00
CA GLN A 105 -3.28 1.62 6.84
C GLN A 105 -3.44 3.12 6.58
N ARG A 106 -4.67 3.63 6.65
CA ARG A 106 -5.03 5.03 6.35
C ARG A 106 -5.51 5.77 7.60
N SER A 107 -5.27 7.07 7.69
CA SER A 107 -5.77 7.94 8.76
C SER A 107 -7.29 8.17 8.70
N ASP A 108 -7.82 8.36 7.49
CA ASP A 108 -9.19 8.80 7.23
C ASP A 108 -9.70 8.23 5.89
N SER A 109 -10.91 8.62 5.46
CA SER A 109 -11.52 8.15 4.21
C SER A 109 -10.88 8.70 2.94
N LYS A 110 -10.16 9.83 3.03
CA LYS A 110 -9.47 10.51 1.94
C LYS A 110 -8.00 10.08 1.80
N ASN A 111 -7.51 9.27 2.73
CA ASN A 111 -6.11 8.80 2.78
C ASN A 111 -5.09 9.94 2.95
N GLU A 112 -5.39 10.98 3.76
CA GLU A 112 -4.45 12.09 3.98
C GLU A 112 -3.08 11.61 4.49
N PHE A 113 -3.08 10.54 5.30
CA PHE A 113 -1.89 9.81 5.71
C PHE A 113 -2.06 8.32 5.49
N VAL A 114 -1.01 7.67 4.95
CA VAL A 114 -0.92 6.22 4.81
C VAL A 114 0.37 5.67 5.38
N VAL A 115 0.31 4.48 6.00
CA VAL A 115 1.46 3.89 6.68
C VAL A 115 1.54 2.36 6.53
N VAL A 116 2.78 1.88 6.36
CA VAL A 116 3.15 0.46 6.42
C VAL A 116 3.97 0.21 7.68
N HIS A 117 3.81 -0.94 8.32
CA HIS A 117 4.46 -1.21 9.61
C HIS A 117 4.83 -2.68 9.76
N ASN A 118 6.07 -2.93 10.21
CA ASN A 118 6.57 -4.22 10.60
C ASN A 118 6.97 -4.15 12.08
N GLY A 119 6.18 -4.80 12.94
CA GLY A 119 6.41 -4.76 14.38
C GLY A 119 5.11 -4.90 15.15
N ILE A 120 5.15 -4.56 16.43
CA ILE A 120 3.98 -4.55 17.32
C ILE A 120 4.00 -3.21 18.08
N ILE A 121 2.89 -2.47 18.01
CA ILE A 121 2.65 -1.31 18.87
C ILE A 121 2.04 -1.82 20.17
N THR A 122 2.87 -1.97 21.21
CA THR A 122 2.49 -2.68 22.45
C THR A 122 1.39 -1.97 23.25
N ASN A 123 1.26 -0.65 23.09
CA ASN A 123 0.27 0.20 23.76
C ASN A 123 -0.84 0.71 22.82
N TYR A 124 -1.11 0.03 21.69
CA TYR A 124 -2.11 0.49 20.71
C TYR A 124 -3.52 0.67 21.30
N LYS A 125 -3.85 -0.07 22.38
CA LYS A 125 -5.16 0.04 23.06
C LYS A 125 -5.35 1.41 23.70
N ASP A 126 -4.32 1.96 24.33
CA ASP A 126 -4.40 3.27 25.00
C ASP A 126 -4.44 4.40 23.97
N ILE A 127 -3.61 4.30 22.92
CA ILE A 127 -3.62 5.22 21.78
C ILE A 127 -5.01 5.21 21.11
N LYS A 128 -5.57 4.03 20.86
CA LYS A 128 -6.89 3.90 20.27
C LYS A 128 -7.97 4.56 21.13
N LYS A 129 -7.95 4.35 22.45
CA LYS A 129 -8.91 5.00 23.37
C LYS A 129 -8.81 6.53 23.31
N PHE A 130 -7.58 7.06 23.30
CA PHE A 130 -7.35 8.50 23.18
C PHE A 130 -7.86 9.09 21.86
N LEU A 131 -7.65 8.39 20.73
CA LEU A 131 -8.07 8.88 19.42
C LEU A 131 -9.58 8.82 19.18
N VAL A 132 -10.30 7.90 19.84
CA VAL A 132 -11.78 7.77 19.70
C VAL A 132 -12.57 8.53 20.78
N SER A 133 -11.88 9.16 21.75
CA SER A 133 -12.54 9.97 22.78
C SER A 133 -12.84 11.40 22.34
N PHE A 134 -12.38 11.78 21.15
CA PHE A 134 -12.75 13.01 20.44
C PHE A 134 -13.76 12.68 19.33
#